data_AF-A0A9E3VHA2-F1
#
_entry.id   AF-A0A9E3VHA2-F1
#
_cell.length_a   1.000
_cell.length_b   1.000
_cell.length_c   1.000
_cell.angle_alpha   90.00
_cell.angle_beta   90.00
_cell.angle_gamma   90.00
#
_symmetry.space_group_name_H-M   'P 1'
#
loop_
_entity.id
_entity.type
_entity.pdbx_description
1 polymer ?
#
loop_
_entity_poly.entity_id
_entity_poly.type
_entity_poly.pdbx_seq_one_letter_code
_entity_poly.pdbx_strand_id
1 'polypeptide(L)'
;MLQSFSEARPDEPEPPKNLKVLPKNISHDDLIKVMREFTASLGVKCIACHVGTPTADGKMDFDFASDAKPEKETARHMMKMVTAINGKYLKKIGGGHFEEISCVTCHRGNVKPMVSVDSLPKQEKH
;
A
#
# COMPACT_ATOMS: atom_id res chain seq x y z
N MET A 1 -5.90 9.60 42.44
CA MET A 1 -5.95 9.49 40.96
C MET A 1 -4.78 8.61 40.56
N LEU A 2 -5.02 7.33 40.25
CA LEU A 2 -3.99 6.41 39.78
C LEU A 2 -3.81 6.65 38.28
N GLN A 3 -2.67 7.23 37.89
CA GLN A 3 -2.26 7.29 36.50
C GLN A 3 -1.81 5.88 36.09
N SER A 4 -2.65 5.20 35.32
CA SER A 4 -2.30 3.94 34.68
C SER A 4 -1.46 4.27 33.45
N PHE A 5 -0.15 4.04 33.54
CA PHE A 5 0.72 3.99 32.37
C PHE A 5 0.66 2.56 31.85
N SER A 6 0.04 2.36 30.70
CA SER A 6 0.05 1.07 29.99
C SER A 6 1.45 0.86 29.42
N GLU A 7 2.26 0.02 30.05
CA GLU A 7 3.49 -0.49 29.46
C GLU A 7 3.14 -1.40 28.26
N ALA A 8 3.92 -1.29 27.19
CA ALA A 8 3.74 -2.11 26.00
C ALA A 8 3.99 -3.58 26.36
N ARG A 9 3.06 -4.47 25.98
CA ARG A 9 3.22 -5.90 26.21
C ARG A 9 4.27 -6.45 25.25
N PRO A 10 5.19 -7.32 25.70
CA PRO A 10 6.31 -7.82 24.87
C PRO A 10 5.88 -8.61 23.63
N ASP A 11 4.61 -9.02 23.58
CA ASP A 11 3.94 -9.76 22.53
C ASP A 11 3.09 -8.88 21.59
N GLU A 12 2.92 -7.58 21.88
CA GLU A 12 2.24 -6.66 20.96
C GLU A 12 3.19 -6.15 19.88
N PRO A 13 2.77 -6.15 18.60
CA PRO A 13 3.58 -5.60 17.54
C PRO A 13 3.81 -4.10 17.78
N GLU A 14 5.07 -3.69 17.67
CA GLU A 14 5.47 -2.29 17.78
C GLU A 14 4.61 -1.39 16.88
N PRO A 15 4.17 -0.21 17.37
CA PRO A 15 3.35 0.69 16.60
C PRO A 15 4.11 1.16 15.34
N PRO A 16 3.40 1.33 14.21
CA PRO A 16 4.02 1.70 12.96
C PRO A 16 4.63 3.11 13.04
N LYS A 17 5.86 3.24 12.53
CA LYS A 17 6.60 4.51 12.48
C LYS A 17 6.56 5.09 11.07
N ASN A 18 6.67 6.41 10.96
CA ASN A 18 6.76 7.15 9.68
C ASN A 18 5.55 6.97 8.72
N LEU A 19 4.34 6.88 9.28
CA LEU A 19 3.10 6.99 8.51
C LEU A 19 2.84 8.45 8.12
N LYS A 20 2.87 8.74 6.82
CA LYS A 20 2.67 10.09 6.25
C LYS A 20 1.32 10.27 5.52
N VAL A 21 0.65 9.17 5.15
CA VAL A 21 -0.62 9.19 4.38
C VAL A 21 -1.71 8.40 5.09
N LEU A 22 -1.38 7.18 5.55
CA LEU A 22 -2.31 6.38 6.37
C LEU A 22 -2.51 6.99 7.76
N PRO A 23 -3.66 6.73 8.42
CA PRO A 23 -3.90 7.16 9.79
C PRO A 23 -2.81 6.67 10.73
N LYS A 24 -2.34 7.54 11.64
CA LYS A 24 -1.29 7.19 12.61
C LYS A 24 -1.75 6.16 13.66
N ASN A 25 -3.06 6.06 13.87
CA ASN A 25 -3.72 5.15 14.81
C ASN A 25 -4.35 3.93 14.11
N ILE A 26 -3.95 3.63 12.87
CA ILE A 26 -4.37 2.41 12.17
C ILE A 26 -3.96 1.17 13.00
N SER A 27 -4.82 0.16 13.04
CA SER A 27 -4.48 -1.11 13.69
C SER A 27 -3.36 -1.82 12.93
N HIS A 28 -2.63 -2.71 13.61
CA HIS A 28 -1.59 -3.51 12.96
C HIS A 28 -2.16 -4.33 11.80
N ASP A 29 -3.30 -5.00 12.03
CA ASP A 29 -3.93 -5.87 11.04
C ASP A 29 -4.43 -5.09 9.81
N ASP A 30 -5.04 -3.92 10.00
CA ASP A 30 -5.49 -3.07 8.90
C ASP A 30 -4.31 -2.53 8.09
N LEU A 31 -3.21 -2.17 8.76
CA LEU A 31 -2.00 -1.73 8.07
C LEU A 31 -1.43 -2.86 7.21
N ILE A 32 -1.33 -4.08 7.75
CA ILE A 32 -0.84 -5.24 7.00
C ILE A 32 -1.78 -5.57 5.83
N LYS A 33 -3.10 -5.44 6.01
CA LYS A 33 -4.08 -5.61 4.92
C LYS A 33 -3.82 -4.64 3.78
N VAL A 34 -3.64 -3.35 4.07
CA VAL A 34 -3.30 -2.33 3.06
C VAL A 34 -2.01 -2.67 2.33
N MET A 35 -0.96 -3.09 3.05
CA MET A 35 0.32 -3.47 2.41
C MET A 35 0.16 -4.69 1.50
N ARG A 36 -0.64 -5.68 1.91
CA ARG A 36 -0.95 -6.86 1.09
C ARG A 36 -1.73 -6.48 -0.16
N GLU A 37 -2.70 -5.58 -0.06
CA GLU A 37 -3.43 -5.05 -1.22
C GLU A 37 -2.50 -4.35 -2.22
N PHE A 38 -1.50 -3.60 -1.74
CA PHE A 38 -0.47 -3.02 -2.62
C PHE A 38 0.36 -4.09 -3.33
N THR A 39 0.86 -5.09 -2.58
CA THR A 39 1.67 -6.16 -3.18
C THR A 39 0.89 -6.95 -4.24
N ALA A 40 -0.39 -7.26 -3.98
CA ALA A 40 -1.25 -7.96 -4.91
C ALA A 40 -1.56 -7.11 -6.15
N SER A 41 -1.87 -5.82 -5.95
CA SER A 41 -2.20 -4.90 -7.04
C SER A 41 -1.03 -4.66 -7.99
N LEU A 42 0.20 -4.62 -7.47
CA LEU A 42 1.42 -4.32 -8.22
C LEU A 42 2.20 -5.58 -8.66
N GLY A 43 1.85 -6.76 -8.13
CA GLY A 43 2.59 -8.00 -8.41
C GLY A 43 4.01 -8.01 -7.83
N VAL A 44 4.21 -7.37 -6.68
CA VAL A 44 5.54 -7.22 -6.04
C VAL A 44 5.55 -7.79 -4.62
N LYS A 45 6.74 -7.94 -4.03
CA LYS A 45 6.92 -8.31 -2.61
C LYS A 45 7.27 -7.08 -1.77
N CYS A 46 7.22 -7.20 -0.43
CA CYS A 46 7.48 -6.10 0.52
C CYS A 46 8.82 -5.38 0.25
N ILE A 47 9.87 -6.13 -0.11
CA ILE A 47 11.20 -5.60 -0.43
C ILE A 47 11.23 -4.66 -1.64
N ALA A 48 10.20 -4.65 -2.48
CA ALA A 48 10.08 -3.69 -3.57
C ALA A 48 9.97 -2.25 -3.06
N CYS A 49 9.35 -2.03 -1.91
CA CYS A 49 9.17 -0.68 -1.33
C CYS A 49 9.89 -0.50 0.01
N HIS A 50 10.09 -1.57 0.78
CA HIS A 50 10.73 -1.52 2.09
C HIS A 50 12.18 -1.98 2.03
N VAL A 51 13.01 -1.41 2.90
CA VAL A 51 14.39 -1.86 3.08
C VAL A 51 14.35 -3.18 3.83
N GLY A 52 14.84 -4.24 3.19
CA GLY A 52 14.91 -5.57 3.79
C GLY A 52 16.32 -6.13 3.72
N THR A 53 16.80 -6.69 4.82
CA THR A 53 18.09 -7.38 4.93
C THR A 53 17.88 -8.86 5.24
N PRO A 54 18.52 -9.79 4.51
CA PRO A 54 18.46 -11.20 4.84
C PRO A 54 19.06 -11.49 6.21
N THR A 55 18.41 -12.35 6.99
CA THR A 55 18.91 -12.84 8.28
C THR A 55 19.60 -14.19 8.11
N ALA A 56 20.38 -14.62 9.12
CA ALA A 56 21.13 -15.87 9.08
C ALA A 56 20.24 -17.13 8.92
N ASP A 57 18.98 -17.07 9.36
CA ASP A 57 17.98 -18.13 9.23
C ASP A 57 17.19 -18.06 7.90
N GLY A 58 17.64 -17.23 6.94
CA GLY A 58 17.03 -17.12 5.61
C GLY A 58 15.72 -16.32 5.57
N LYS A 59 15.35 -15.66 6.67
CA LYS A 59 14.23 -14.72 6.71
C LYS A 59 14.69 -13.33 6.24
N MET A 60 13.73 -12.41 6.19
CA MET A 60 13.98 -11.00 5.89
C MET A 60 13.63 -10.18 7.13
N ASP A 61 14.60 -9.41 7.61
CA ASP A 61 14.36 -8.33 8.56
C ASP A 61 14.09 -7.04 7.80
N PHE A 62 13.11 -6.25 8.22
CA PHE A 62 12.63 -5.09 7.47
C PHE A 62 12.67 -3.82 8.33
N ASP A 63 13.35 -2.79 7.81
CA ASP A 63 13.14 -1.43 8.27
C ASP A 63 11.93 -0.83 7.51
N PHE A 64 10.74 -1.09 8.06
CA PHE A 64 9.49 -0.58 7.51
C PHE A 64 9.37 0.95 7.58
N ALA A 65 10.11 1.61 8.47
CA ALA A 65 10.04 3.06 8.66
C ALA A 65 10.91 3.83 7.66
N SER A 66 12.02 3.25 7.22
CA SER A 66 12.98 3.87 6.29
C SER A 66 12.36 4.34 4.98
N ASP A 67 12.83 5.50 4.51
CA ASP A 67 12.53 6.11 3.22
C ASP A 67 13.69 5.96 2.21
N ALA A 68 14.67 5.10 2.49
CA ALA A 68 15.85 4.93 1.64
C ALA A 68 15.53 4.37 0.23
N LYS A 69 14.34 3.78 0.05
CA LYS A 69 13.85 3.30 -1.23
C LYS A 69 12.89 4.32 -1.87
N PRO A 70 13.18 4.85 -3.08
CA PRO A 70 12.33 5.84 -3.72
C PRO A 70 10.92 5.32 -4.02
N GLU A 71 10.75 4.00 -4.23
CA GLU A 71 9.45 3.37 -4.52
C GLU A 71 8.43 3.63 -3.41
N LYS A 72 8.88 3.73 -2.16
CA LYS A 72 8.00 4.04 -1.02
C LYS A 72 7.39 5.43 -1.15
N GLU A 73 8.19 6.41 -1.57
CA GLU A 73 7.68 7.77 -1.77
C GLU A 73 6.79 7.87 -3.01
N THR A 74 7.12 7.16 -4.08
CA THR A 74 6.21 6.99 -5.22
C THR A 74 4.87 6.41 -4.78
N ALA A 75 4.86 5.36 -3.96
CA ALA A 75 3.63 4.76 -3.45
C ALA A 75 2.79 5.77 -2.66
N ARG A 76 3.41 6.61 -1.80
CA ARG A 76 2.69 7.67 -1.08
C ARG A 76 2.06 8.70 -2.02
N HIS A 77 2.74 9.08 -3.09
CA HIS A 77 2.16 9.96 -4.12
C HIS A 77 0.98 9.28 -4.82
N MET A 78 1.09 7.99 -5.15
CA MET A 78 -0.01 7.22 -5.75
C MET A 78 -1.22 7.12 -4.83
N MET A 79 -1.03 6.94 -3.52
CA MET A 79 -2.13 6.93 -2.55
C MET A 79 -2.88 8.26 -2.55
N LYS A 80 -2.16 9.39 -2.49
CA LYS A 80 -2.77 10.73 -2.56
C LYS A 80 -3.52 10.93 -3.88
N MET A 81 -2.97 10.45 -5.00
CA MET A 81 -3.61 10.51 -6.31
C MET A 81 -4.92 9.72 -6.33
N VAL A 82 -4.93 8.47 -5.85
CA VAL A 82 -6.15 7.64 -5.80
C VAL A 82 -7.21 8.30 -4.91
N THR A 83 -6.83 8.78 -3.72
CA THR A 83 -7.76 9.52 -2.84
C THR A 83 -8.36 10.74 -3.55
N ALA A 84 -7.54 11.50 -4.30
CA ALA A 84 -8.03 12.63 -5.06
C ALA A 84 -8.96 12.20 -6.20
N ILE A 85 -8.64 11.11 -6.92
CA ILE A 85 -9.50 10.61 -8.00
C ILE A 85 -10.87 10.22 -7.47
N ASN A 86 -10.92 9.38 -6.44
CA ASN A 86 -12.17 8.92 -5.83
C ASN A 86 -12.95 10.10 -5.24
N GLY A 87 -12.29 10.94 -4.44
CA GLY A 87 -12.96 12.00 -3.68
C GLY A 87 -13.33 13.25 -4.47
N LYS A 88 -12.52 13.66 -5.46
CA LYS A 88 -12.71 14.93 -6.18
C LYS A 88 -13.32 14.75 -7.56
N TYR A 89 -12.95 13.68 -8.27
CA TYR A 89 -13.32 13.51 -9.68
C TYR A 89 -14.48 12.52 -9.82
N LEU A 90 -14.35 11.28 -9.36
CA LEU A 90 -15.39 10.25 -9.58
C LEU A 90 -16.73 10.60 -8.95
N LYS A 91 -16.74 11.22 -7.76
CA LYS A 91 -17.96 11.74 -7.13
C LYS A 91 -18.77 12.73 -7.99
N LYS A 92 -18.14 13.38 -8.97
CA LYS A 92 -18.78 14.36 -9.86
C LYS A 92 -19.25 13.77 -11.19
N ILE A 93 -18.91 12.52 -11.49
CA ILE A 93 -19.23 11.86 -12.75
C ILE A 93 -20.44 10.92 -12.50
N GLY A 94 -21.36 10.82 -13.46
CA GLY A 94 -22.46 9.84 -13.44
C GLY A 94 -23.37 9.88 -12.21
N GLY A 95 -23.64 11.07 -11.65
CA GLY A 95 -24.47 11.22 -10.45
C GLY A 95 -23.79 10.72 -9.16
N GLY A 96 -22.49 10.46 -9.18
CA GLY A 96 -21.74 9.97 -8.01
C GLY A 96 -21.83 8.46 -7.79
N HIS A 97 -22.33 7.70 -8.77
CA HIS A 97 -22.49 6.24 -8.69
C HIS A 97 -21.30 5.46 -9.29
N PHE A 98 -20.16 6.10 -9.51
CA PHE A 98 -18.96 5.39 -9.95
C PHE A 98 -18.34 4.62 -8.80
N GLU A 99 -17.98 3.36 -9.06
CA GLU A 99 -17.13 2.57 -8.17
C GLU A 99 -15.79 3.28 -7.96
N GLU A 100 -15.29 3.24 -6.73
CA GLU A 100 -13.98 3.80 -6.40
C GLU A 100 -12.87 2.99 -7.09
N ILE A 101 -11.87 3.70 -7.61
CA ILE A 101 -10.68 3.04 -8.14
C ILE A 101 -9.72 2.71 -7.02
N SER A 102 -8.89 1.70 -7.26
CA SER A 102 -7.78 1.33 -6.40
C SER A 102 -6.54 1.02 -7.23
N CYS A 103 -5.45 0.63 -6.59
CA CYS A 103 -4.19 0.32 -7.26
C CYS A 103 -4.37 -0.73 -8.37
N VAL A 104 -5.21 -1.76 -8.14
CA VAL A 104 -5.43 -2.85 -9.11
C VAL A 104 -6.14 -2.36 -10.38
N THR A 105 -6.95 -1.30 -10.31
CA THR A 105 -7.65 -0.75 -11.47
C THR A 105 -6.67 -0.40 -12.60
N CYS A 106 -5.50 0.15 -12.25
CA CYS A 106 -4.46 0.51 -13.21
C CYS A 106 -3.33 -0.52 -13.30
N HIS A 107 -2.84 -1.01 -12.16
CA HIS A 107 -1.66 -1.87 -12.13
C HIS A 107 -1.93 -3.32 -12.54
N ARG A 108 -3.10 -3.87 -12.20
CA ARG A 108 -3.54 -5.22 -12.61
C ARG A 108 -2.45 -6.31 -12.44
N GLY A 109 -1.75 -6.29 -11.31
CA GLY A 109 -0.67 -7.23 -11.00
C GLY A 109 0.69 -6.88 -11.61
N ASN A 110 0.85 -5.67 -12.17
CA ASN A 110 2.10 -5.21 -12.77
C ASN A 110 2.62 -3.95 -12.08
N VAL A 111 3.92 -3.92 -11.80
CA VAL A 111 4.55 -2.77 -11.11
C VAL A 111 4.44 -1.47 -11.90
N LYS A 112 4.37 -1.58 -13.23
CA LYS A 112 4.07 -0.46 -14.13
C LYS A 112 2.71 -0.72 -14.80
N PRO A 113 1.78 0.25 -14.79
CA PRO A 113 0.54 0.14 -15.54
C PRO A 113 0.80 -0.05 -17.04
N MET A 114 -0.18 -0.64 -17.71
CA MET A 114 -0.15 -0.83 -19.16
C MET A 114 -0.45 0.52 -19.83
N VAL A 115 0.46 0.99 -20.70
CA VAL A 115 0.42 2.36 -21.25
C VAL A 115 0.04 2.43 -22.72
N SER A 116 -0.08 1.28 -23.40
CA SER A 116 -0.53 1.21 -24.80
C SER A 116 -1.62 0.16 -24.97
N VAL A 117 -2.47 0.38 -25.96
CA VAL A 117 -3.48 -0.60 -26.41
C VAL A 117 -2.82 -1.91 -26.85
N ASP A 118 -1.62 -1.83 -27.44
CA ASP A 118 -0.85 -3.01 -27.86
C ASP A 118 -0.37 -3.87 -26.68
N SER A 119 -0.29 -3.27 -25.49
CA SER A 119 0.08 -4.00 -24.28
C SER A 119 -1.07 -4.88 -23.78
N LEU A 120 -2.32 -4.59 -24.13
CA LEU A 120 -3.49 -5.32 -23.64
C LEU A 120 -3.37 -6.82 -23.98
N PRO A 121 -3.77 -7.72 -23.05
CA PRO A 121 -3.81 -9.13 -23.38
C PRO A 121 -4.73 -9.32 -24.59
N LYS A 122 -4.23 -10.00 -25.62
CA LYS A 122 -5.03 -10.36 -26.80
C LYS A 122 -6.25 -11.11 -26.29
N GLN A 123 -7.44 -10.65 -26.67
CA GLN A 123 -8.67 -11.35 -26.35
C GLN A 123 -8.61 -12.73 -27.02
N GLU A 124 -8.37 -13.78 -26.24
CA GLU A 124 -8.58 -15.14 -26.74
C GLU A 124 -10.09 -15.31 -26.93
N LYS A 125 -10.50 -15.45 -28.19
CA LYS A 125 -11.87 -15.84 -28.52
C LYS A 125 -12.02 -17.28 -28.07
N HIS A 126 -12.71 -17.48 -26.95
CA HIS A 126 -13.27 -18.78 -26.60
C HIS A 126 -14.48 -19.07 -27.49
#